data_AF-I4D569-F1
#
_entry.id   AF-I4D569-F1
#
_cell.length_a   1.000
_cell.length_b   1.000
_cell.length_c   1.000
_cell.angle_alpha   90.00
_cell.angle_beta   90.00
_cell.angle_gamma   90.00
#
_symmetry.space_group_name_H-M   'P 1'
#
loop_
_entity.id
_entity.type
_entity.pdbx_description
1 polymer ?
#
loop_
_entity_poly.entity_id
_entity_poly.type
_entity_poly.pdbx_seq_one_letter_code
_entity_poly.pdbx_strand_id
1 'polypeptide(L)'
;MVCKRIQSSVLILCICLIVLGITYVYRTPYGVTPEKAINAFLDSRTNYYRLLEETKESSIGSNVIRYVVTVECKYNWLGGHDGRGDGLNIYFFDITKSDKGWYVSSANSGP
;
A
#
# COMPACT_ATOMS: atom_id res chain seq x y z
N MET A 1 -8.74 -42.53 12.55
CA MET A 1 -8.33 -41.20 13.08
C MET A 1 -7.32 -40.52 12.12
N VAL A 2 -7.72 -40.23 10.87
CA VAL A 2 -6.78 -39.65 9.87
C VAL A 2 -7.37 -38.41 9.17
N CYS A 3 -8.70 -38.28 9.08
CA CYS A 3 -9.34 -37.16 8.38
C CYS A 3 -9.24 -35.78 9.04
N LYS A 4 -9.15 -35.67 10.38
CA LYS A 4 -9.13 -34.35 11.05
C LYS A 4 -7.78 -33.61 10.94
N ARG A 5 -6.65 -34.33 10.83
CA ARG A 5 -5.32 -33.69 10.74
C ARG A 5 -5.08 -33.07 9.36
N ILE A 6 -5.53 -33.74 8.29
CA ILE A 6 -5.30 -33.31 6.90
C ILE A 6 -6.10 -32.03 6.58
N GLN A 7 -7.35 -31.93 7.05
CA GLN A 7 -8.14 -30.69 6.86
C GLN A 7 -7.50 -29.47 7.53
N SER A 8 -6.89 -29.63 8.70
CA SER A 8 -6.23 -28.53 9.42
C SER A 8 -4.96 -28.06 8.70
N SER A 9 -4.15 -28.99 8.18
CA SER A 9 -2.93 -28.67 7.43
C SER A 9 -3.21 -27.90 6.14
N VAL A 10 -4.28 -28.26 5.41
CA VAL A 10 -4.69 -27.57 4.18
C VAL A 10 -5.17 -26.15 4.49
N LEU A 11 -5.93 -25.96 5.56
CA LEU A 11 -6.39 -24.63 5.98
C LEU A 11 -5.23 -23.71 6.36
N ILE A 12 -4.25 -24.22 7.12
CA ILE A 12 -3.04 -23.47 7.48
C ILE A 12 -2.24 -23.09 6.24
N LEU A 13 -2.08 -24.01 5.27
CA LEU A 13 -1.39 -23.73 4.02
C LEU A 13 -2.13 -22.64 3.21
N CYS A 14 -3.46 -22.71 3.12
CA CYS A 14 -4.26 -21.68 2.46
C CYS A 14 -4.11 -20.32 3.14
N ILE A 15 -4.13 -20.26 4.47
CA ILE A 15 -3.92 -19.00 5.21
C ILE A 15 -2.50 -18.48 4.99
N CYS A 16 -1.48 -19.34 5.02
CA CYS A 16 -0.10 -18.95 4.72
C CYS A 16 0.05 -18.41 3.30
N LEU A 17 -0.58 -19.05 2.30
CA LEU A 17 -0.56 -18.58 0.91
C LEU A 17 -1.30 -17.25 0.73
N ILE A 18 -2.40 -17.04 1.46
CA ILE A 18 -3.12 -15.75 1.47
C ILE A 18 -2.25 -14.67 2.12
N VAL A 19 -1.65 -14.93 3.28
CA VAL A 19 -0.76 -13.96 3.97
C VAL A 19 0.49 -13.66 3.13
N LEU A 20 1.13 -14.67 2.54
CA LEU A 20 2.28 -14.50 1.65
C LEU A 20 1.90 -13.76 0.37
N GLY A 21 0.76 -14.09 -0.23
CA GLY A 21 0.24 -13.42 -1.41
C GLY A 21 -0.07 -11.94 -1.15
N ILE A 22 -0.73 -11.63 -0.04
CA ILE A 22 -0.97 -10.25 0.41
C ILE A 22 0.37 -9.54 0.57
N THR A 23 1.32 -10.11 1.33
CA THR A 23 2.64 -9.50 1.57
C THR A 23 3.44 -9.29 0.27
N TYR A 24 3.29 -10.20 -0.71
CA TYR A 24 3.95 -10.10 -2.00
C TYR A 24 3.34 -9.00 -2.88
N VAL A 25 2.02 -8.89 -2.93
CA VAL A 25 1.30 -7.82 -3.64
C VAL A 25 1.67 -6.45 -3.05
N TYR A 26 1.89 -6.35 -1.74
CA TYR A 26 2.33 -5.09 -1.12
C TYR A 26 3.77 -4.68 -1.50
N ARG A 27 4.63 -5.63 -1.92
CA ARG A 27 6.06 -5.39 -2.18
C ARG A 27 6.42 -5.38 -3.66
N THR A 28 5.47 -5.55 -4.57
CA THR A 28 5.77 -5.37 -5.99
C THR A 28 6.19 -3.92 -6.25
N PRO A 29 7.33 -3.68 -6.92
CA PRO A 29 7.76 -2.34 -7.30
C PRO A 29 6.69 -1.69 -8.16
N TYR A 30 6.29 -0.48 -7.77
CA TYR A 30 5.21 0.25 -8.42
C TYR A 30 5.71 1.27 -9.45
N GLY A 31 7.02 1.47 -9.58
CA GLY A 31 7.53 2.34 -10.63
C GLY A 31 9.04 2.58 -10.69
N VAL A 32 9.44 3.24 -11.78
CA VAL A 32 10.81 3.72 -12.01
C VAL A 32 11.13 4.94 -11.13
N THR A 33 10.10 5.67 -10.68
CA THR A 33 10.22 6.86 -9.83
C THR A 33 9.33 6.74 -8.59
N PRO A 34 9.63 7.49 -7.50
CA PRO A 34 8.80 7.52 -6.31
C PRO A 34 7.34 7.93 -6.58
N GLU A 35 7.13 8.90 -7.46
CA GLU A 35 5.82 9.47 -7.78
C GLU A 35 4.93 8.44 -8.49
N LYS A 36 5.52 7.63 -9.39
CA LYS A 36 4.82 6.50 -10.00
C LYS A 36 4.39 5.47 -8.96
N ALA A 37 5.18 5.28 -7.90
CA ALA A 37 4.81 4.37 -6.82
C ALA A 37 3.62 4.89 -6.01
N ILE A 38 3.54 6.21 -5.78
CA ILE A 38 2.39 6.86 -5.13
C ILE A 38 1.13 6.69 -5.99
N ASN A 39 1.23 6.99 -7.29
CA ASN A 39 0.10 6.85 -8.21
C ASN A 39 -0.46 5.43 -8.24
N ALA A 40 0.40 4.42 -8.39
CA ALA A 40 -0.06 3.03 -8.40
C ALA A 40 -0.71 2.61 -7.08
N PHE A 41 -0.21 3.11 -5.94
CA PHE A 41 -0.86 2.89 -4.65
C PHE A 41 -2.27 3.49 -4.64
N LEU A 42 -2.43 4.75 -5.10
CA LEU A 42 -3.73 5.42 -5.15
C LEU A 42 -4.68 4.75 -6.15
N ASP A 43 -4.21 4.37 -7.33
CA ASP A 43 -4.97 3.60 -8.34
C ASP A 43 -5.52 2.29 -7.77
N SER A 44 -4.73 1.60 -6.95
CA SER A 44 -5.15 0.32 -6.35
C SER A 44 -6.21 0.46 -5.25
N ARG A 45 -6.34 1.65 -4.66
CA ARG A 45 -7.13 1.91 -3.44
C ARG A 45 -8.35 2.80 -3.67
N THR A 46 -8.32 3.60 -4.72
CA THR A 46 -9.31 4.65 -4.99
C THR A 46 -9.98 4.40 -6.33
N ASN A 47 -11.24 4.81 -6.44
CA ASN A 47 -11.95 4.89 -7.72
C ASN A 47 -11.56 6.14 -8.51
N TYR A 48 -11.19 7.18 -7.78
CA TYR A 48 -10.78 8.46 -8.31
C TYR A 48 -9.88 9.12 -7.30
N TYR A 49 -8.84 9.79 -7.78
CA TYR A 49 -8.05 10.67 -6.96
C TYR A 49 -7.55 11.86 -7.77
N ARG A 50 -7.32 12.96 -7.06
CA ARG A 50 -6.67 14.16 -7.58
C ARG A 50 -5.59 14.58 -6.59
N LEU A 51 -4.35 14.57 -7.06
CA LEU A 51 -3.22 15.13 -6.32
C LEU A 51 -3.37 16.66 -6.28
N LEU A 52 -3.35 17.23 -5.09
CA LEU A 52 -3.42 18.68 -4.87
C LEU A 52 -2.05 19.24 -4.54
N GLU A 53 -1.31 18.55 -3.68
CA GLU A 53 0.02 18.94 -3.25
C GLU A 53 0.87 17.69 -2.99
N GLU A 54 2.15 17.76 -3.36
CA GLU A 54 3.14 16.72 -3.11
C GLU A 54 4.43 17.40 -2.61
N THR A 55 4.80 17.10 -1.38
CA THR A 55 5.99 17.64 -0.73
C THR A 55 6.91 16.51 -0.30
N LYS A 56 8.14 16.51 -0.83
CA LYS A 56 9.20 15.62 -0.39
C LYS A 56 9.82 16.16 0.90
N GLU A 57 9.56 15.52 2.02
CA GLU A 57 9.99 16.03 3.33
C GLU A 57 11.42 15.61 3.71
N SER A 58 11.76 14.32 3.58
CA SER A 58 13.05 13.85 4.08
C SER A 58 13.45 12.47 3.53
N SER A 59 14.76 12.25 3.42
CA SER A 59 15.34 10.92 3.25
C SER A 59 15.66 10.33 4.63
N ILE A 60 14.83 9.38 5.09
CA ILE A 60 14.95 8.72 6.40
C ILE A 60 16.10 7.67 6.40
N GLY A 61 16.64 7.36 5.22
CA GLY A 61 17.85 6.56 5.03
C GLY A 61 18.34 6.67 3.59
N SER A 62 19.38 5.92 3.24
CA SER A 62 19.95 5.93 1.88
C SER A 62 18.96 5.52 0.79
N ASN A 63 17.95 4.71 1.14
CA ASN A 63 17.00 4.11 0.21
C ASN A 63 15.53 4.42 0.53
N VAL A 64 15.25 5.29 1.50
CA VAL A 64 13.86 5.62 1.90
C VAL A 64 13.64 7.12 1.81
N ILE A 65 12.56 7.51 1.14
CA ILE A 65 12.12 8.89 1.00
C ILE A 65 10.71 9.02 1.55
N ARG A 66 10.47 10.04 2.36
CA ARG A 66 9.14 10.42 2.83
C ARG A 66 8.54 11.51 1.95
N TYR A 67 7.30 11.27 1.52
CA TYR A 67 6.46 12.23 0.82
C TYR A 67 5.23 12.52 1.67
N VAL A 68 4.85 13.79 1.73
CA VAL A 68 3.56 14.24 2.23
C VAL A 68 2.73 14.66 1.03
N VAL A 69 1.55 14.06 0.88
CA VAL A 69 0.72 14.24 -0.30
C VAL A 69 -0.70 14.54 0.11
N THR A 70 -1.20 15.69 -0.32
CA THR A 70 -2.60 16.07 -0.17
C THR A 70 -3.36 15.59 -1.39
N VAL A 71 -4.35 14.73 -1.16
CA VAL A 71 -5.12 14.05 -2.20
C VAL A 71 -6.60 14.24 -1.93
N GLU A 72 -7.35 14.68 -2.94
CA GLU A 72 -8.80 14.50 -2.95
C GLU A 72 -9.10 13.13 -3.56
N CYS A 73 -9.74 12.23 -2.83
CA CYS A 73 -9.98 10.86 -3.29
C CYS A 73 -11.41 10.40 -3.05
N LYS A 74 -11.85 9.47 -3.91
CA LYS A 74 -13.07 8.69 -3.76
C LYS A 74 -12.66 7.22 -3.65
N TYR A 75 -12.94 6.58 -2.53
CA TYR A 75 -12.45 5.23 -2.27
C TYR A 75 -13.32 4.15 -2.93
N ASN A 76 -12.72 2.97 -3.06
CA ASN A 76 -13.47 1.75 -3.35
C ASN A 76 -14.16 1.26 -2.07
N TRP A 77 -15.50 1.19 -2.08
CA TRP A 77 -16.37 0.83 -0.93
C TRP A 77 -16.05 -0.52 -0.29
N LEU A 78 -15.21 -1.35 -0.92
CA LEU A 78 -14.77 -2.66 -0.41
C LEU A 78 -13.53 -2.59 0.52
N GLY A 79 -13.00 -1.40 0.81
CA GLY A 79 -11.81 -1.19 1.65
C GLY A 79 -12.05 -0.47 2.97
N GLY A 80 -13.29 -0.44 3.48
CA GLY A 80 -13.72 0.29 4.68
C GLY A 80 -13.17 -0.19 6.01
N HIS A 81 -11.91 -0.65 6.09
CA HIS A 81 -11.24 -1.01 7.33
C HIS A 81 -10.27 0.06 7.85
N ASP A 82 -9.88 1.04 7.04
CA ASP A 82 -8.84 2.03 7.40
C ASP A 82 -9.41 3.37 7.89
N GLY A 83 -10.74 3.47 8.10
CA GLY A 83 -11.39 4.70 8.59
C GLY A 83 -11.36 5.89 7.61
N ARG A 84 -11.08 5.62 6.33
CA ARG A 84 -10.93 6.64 5.28
C ARG A 84 -12.27 6.91 4.59
N GLY A 85 -12.62 8.18 4.48
CA GLY A 85 -13.80 8.67 3.78
C GLY A 85 -13.44 9.39 2.50
N ASP A 86 -14.38 9.42 1.56
CA ASP A 86 -14.27 10.25 0.37
C ASP A 86 -14.00 11.72 0.74
N GLY A 87 -13.18 12.40 -0.06
CA GLY A 87 -12.83 13.81 0.13
C GLY A 87 -11.34 14.06 0.28
N LEU A 88 -11.00 15.14 0.97
CA LEU A 88 -9.62 15.58 1.19
C LEU A 88 -8.95 14.67 2.22
N ASN A 89 -7.79 14.11 1.86
CA ASN A 89 -6.97 13.27 2.70
C ASN A 89 -5.50 13.69 2.60
N ILE A 90 -4.80 13.71 3.73
CA ILE A 90 -3.35 13.94 3.77
C ILE A 90 -2.66 12.61 4.03
N TYR A 91 -1.76 12.24 3.12
CA TYR A 91 -0.99 11.02 3.17
C TYR A 91 0.47 11.29 3.52
N PHE A 92 1.02 10.45 4.40
CA PHE A 92 2.45 10.36 4.70
C PHE A 92 2.96 9.04 4.12
N PHE A 93 3.58 9.11 2.96
CA PHE A 93 4.14 7.97 2.25
C PHE A 93 5.62 7.79 2.59
N ASP A 94 5.98 6.60 3.06
CA ASP A 94 7.37 6.15 3.05
C ASP A 94 7.58 5.31 1.78
N ILE A 95 8.47 5.79 0.91
CA ILE A 95 8.78 5.18 -0.37
C ILE A 95 10.19 4.61 -0.31
N THR A 96 10.31 3.32 -0.59
CA THR A 96 11.57 2.59 -0.52
C THR A 96 12.07 2.22 -1.90
N LYS A 97 13.37 2.44 -2.14
CA LYS A 97 14.09 2.00 -3.35
C LYS A 97 14.53 0.55 -3.19
N SER A 98 14.29 -0.24 -4.23
CA SER A 98 14.84 -1.58 -4.40
C SER A 98 15.57 -1.68 -5.74
N ASP A 99 16.26 -2.80 -5.97
CA ASP A 99 16.90 -3.12 -7.25
C ASP A 99 15.91 -3.15 -8.42
N LYS A 100 14.61 -3.35 -8.13
CA LYS A 100 13.55 -3.45 -9.12
C LYS A 100 12.74 -2.16 -9.28
N GLY A 101 13.10 -1.09 -8.57
CA GLY A 101 12.39 0.20 -8.60
C GLY A 101 11.87 0.64 -7.23
N TRP A 102 10.96 1.61 -7.24
CA TRP A 102 10.38 2.23 -6.06
C TRP A 102 9.04 1.61 -5.70
N TYR A 103 8.76 1.52 -4.41
CA TYR A 103 7.46 1.08 -3.89
C TYR A 103 7.09 1.81 -2.61
N VAL A 104 5.80 1.90 -2.35
CA VAL A 104 5.26 2.43 -1.09
C VAL A 104 5.43 1.35 -0.02
N SER A 105 6.32 1.57 0.94
CA SER A 105 6.55 0.66 2.06
C SER A 105 5.64 0.94 3.25
N SER A 106 5.18 2.19 3.37
CA SER A 106 4.15 2.60 4.34
C SER A 106 3.33 3.77 3.78
N ALA A 107 2.03 3.80 4.11
CA ALA A 107 1.10 4.84 3.72
C ALA A 107 0.17 5.17 4.89
N ASN A 108 0.61 6.10 5.73
CA ASN A 108 -0.18 6.61 6.84
C ASN A 108 -1.04 7.78 6.37
N SER A 109 -2.17 8.00 7.02
CA SER A 109 -3.04 9.15 6.76
C SER A 109 -3.36 9.82 8.08
N GLY A 110 -3.24 11.15 8.13
CA GLY A 110 -3.67 11.97 9.26
C GLY A 110 -5.01 12.64 8.98
N PRO A 111 -5.75 13.06 10.03
CA PRO A 111 -6.92 13.93 9.89
C PRO A 111 -6.56 15.28 9.26
#